data_AF-A0A3D5A131-F1
#
_entry.id   AF-A0A3D5A131-F1
#
_cell.length_a   1.000
_cell.length_b   1.000
_cell.length_c   1.000
_cell.angle_alpha   90.00
_cell.angle_beta   90.00
_cell.angle_gamma   90.00
#
_symmetry.space_group_name_H-M   'P 1'
#
loop_
_entity.id
_entity.type
_entity.pdbx_description
1 polymer ?
#
loop_
_entity_poly.entity_id
_entity_poly.type
_entity_poly.pdbx_seq_one_letter_code
_entity_poly.pdbx_strand_id
1 'polypeptide(L)'
;MRHQRLLLLLLSLALCAALLCGCHSNGIDLSPADAVVRPSAAPISAQANEEFRGDLDGSGTPGVNDAVGILRIVVGHDAGHRLADCDGDLATAVNDAIMVLRCVVGLDPWPIGGGPVCYLVALGDSITNAMNPAFNLLGDHPEYSFAVGTQIESVYTALRDAGENVIPVRLAVSGATSADCLSAQAPEVAQYHPKYITLLMGGNDLMRMVPEATYRANMEAIAAAIKADGCTVLMGIHPNYIRMREANTPACLLPPLTPEQRQFYADNLVVYNQICAEIAVDNDFTVVDLYPHLNESHISAVDCIHPNVAGLTVIATHFIAAL
;
A
#
# COMPACT_ATOMS: atom_id res chain seq x y z
N MET A 1 22.12 72.41 -1.71
CA MET A 1 23.10 71.32 -1.41
C MET A 1 23.72 71.36 0.00
N ARG A 2 23.16 72.11 0.98
CA ARG A 2 23.62 72.10 2.39
C ARG A 2 22.70 71.35 3.37
N HIS A 3 21.46 71.04 2.99
CA HIS A 3 20.51 70.31 3.85
C HIS A 3 20.55 68.77 3.71
N GLN A 4 21.07 68.24 2.60
CA GLN A 4 21.20 66.78 2.41
C GLN A 4 22.40 66.16 3.14
N ARG A 5 23.43 66.93 3.52
CA ARG A 5 24.58 66.42 4.29
C ARG A 5 24.34 66.39 5.80
N LEU A 6 23.35 67.13 6.30
CA LEU A 6 23.02 67.16 7.74
C LEU A 6 22.15 65.96 8.16
N LEU A 7 21.31 65.45 7.25
CA LEU A 7 20.45 64.29 7.52
C LEU A 7 21.24 62.97 7.60
N LEU A 8 22.31 62.83 6.80
CA LEU A 8 23.17 61.64 6.76
C LEU A 8 24.09 61.51 7.99
N LEU A 9 24.38 62.61 8.69
CA LEU A 9 25.21 62.61 9.91
C LEU A 9 24.42 62.27 11.18
N LEU A 10 23.10 62.51 11.18
CA LEU A 10 22.21 62.20 12.32
C LEU A 10 21.76 60.73 12.32
N LEU A 11 21.67 60.09 11.16
CA LEU A 11 21.33 58.65 11.06
C LEU A 11 22.49 57.71 11.40
N SER A 12 23.75 58.15 11.26
CA SER A 12 24.92 57.36 11.66
C SER A 12 25.19 57.37 13.17
N LEU A 13 24.65 58.35 13.93
CA LEU A 13 24.86 58.41 15.39
C LEU A 13 23.85 57.58 16.19
N ALA A 14 22.69 57.24 15.60
CA ALA A 14 21.68 56.40 16.23
C ALA A 14 21.99 54.90 16.12
N LEU A 15 22.90 54.49 15.22
CA LEU A 15 23.27 53.09 15.01
C LEU A 15 24.47 52.64 15.85
N CYS A 16 25.12 53.54 16.59
CA CYS A 16 26.31 53.24 17.42
C CYS A 16 26.09 53.31 18.94
N ALA A 17 24.87 53.55 19.43
CA ALA A 17 24.61 53.80 20.86
C ALA A 17 23.68 52.79 21.57
N ALA A 18 23.34 51.66 20.93
CA ALA A 18 22.49 50.62 21.54
C ALA A 18 23.21 49.26 21.74
N LEU A 19 24.54 49.28 21.76
CA LEU A 19 25.35 48.31 22.49
C LEU A 19 25.86 49.03 23.75
N LEU A 20 25.37 48.61 24.93
CA LEU A 20 26.06 48.58 26.24
C LEU A 20 25.12 48.84 27.44
N CYS A 21 24.52 47.75 27.94
CA CYS A 21 24.26 47.39 29.36
C CYS A 21 24.15 45.84 29.31
N GLY A 22 25.07 44.98 29.78
CA GLY A 22 25.62 44.82 31.14
C GLY A 22 24.54 44.21 32.06
N CYS A 23 24.59 42.98 32.62
CA CYS A 23 25.69 42.17 33.14
C CYS A 23 25.33 40.66 33.30
N HIS A 24 26.36 39.80 33.16
CA HIS A 24 26.68 38.51 33.81
C HIS A 24 25.59 37.60 34.45
N SER A 25 25.51 36.35 33.95
CA SER A 25 25.47 35.16 34.81
C SER A 25 26.11 33.94 34.13
N ASN A 26 27.21 33.48 34.73
CA ASN A 26 27.78 32.12 34.76
C ASN A 26 27.61 31.20 33.56
N GLY A 27 28.77 30.86 32.99
CA GLY A 27 28.94 29.72 32.11
C GLY A 27 28.35 28.46 32.73
N ILE A 28 27.32 27.94 32.06
CA ILE A 28 27.08 26.52 32.03
C ILE A 28 27.87 26.05 30.82
N ASP A 29 29.01 25.44 31.11
CA ASP A 29 29.76 24.61 30.19
C ASP A 29 28.80 23.48 29.75
N LEU A 30 28.08 23.69 28.64
CA LEU A 30 27.43 22.59 27.95
C LEU A 30 28.55 21.77 27.32
N SER A 31 29.11 20.88 28.14
CA SER A 31 29.90 19.78 27.66
C SER A 31 29.13 19.11 26.51
N PRO A 32 29.74 18.87 25.35
CA PRO A 32 29.19 17.96 24.35
C PRO A 32 29.34 16.52 24.87
N ALA A 33 28.56 16.19 25.89
CA ALA A 33 28.36 14.87 26.47
C ALA A 33 26.86 14.85 26.81
N ASP A 34 25.95 14.20 26.11
CA ASP A 34 26.00 12.89 25.48
C ASP A 34 25.07 12.84 24.26
N ALA A 35 25.34 13.60 23.20
CA ALA A 35 24.92 13.14 21.89
C ALA A 35 25.85 11.99 21.53
N VAL A 36 25.54 10.80 22.05
CA VAL A 36 26.19 9.57 21.58
C VAL A 36 25.77 9.41 20.13
N VAL A 37 26.52 10.06 19.23
CA VAL A 37 26.59 9.68 17.83
C VAL A 37 27.11 8.26 17.86
N ARG A 38 26.18 7.31 17.85
CA ARG A 38 26.55 5.91 17.66
C ARG A 38 27.24 5.84 16.30
N PRO A 39 28.36 5.11 16.18
CA PRO A 39 29.00 4.92 14.89
C PRO A 39 27.94 4.51 13.88
N SER A 40 27.98 5.11 12.68
CA SER A 40 27.23 4.63 11.51
C SER A 40 27.28 3.11 11.50
N ALA A 41 26.11 2.47 11.44
CA ALA A 41 25.98 1.03 11.58
C ALA A 41 27.00 0.33 10.68
N ALA A 42 27.78 -0.60 11.25
CA ALA A 42 28.73 -1.36 10.46
C ALA A 42 27.99 -1.98 9.26
N PRO A 43 28.63 -2.05 8.08
CA PRO A 43 27.98 -2.56 6.88
C PRO A 43 27.38 -3.93 7.16
N ILE A 44 26.06 -4.03 6.99
CA ILE A 44 25.40 -5.32 6.98
C ILE A 44 25.79 -5.92 5.63
N SER A 45 26.47 -7.07 5.69
CA SER A 45 26.71 -7.88 4.50
C SER A 45 25.35 -8.36 3.99
N ALA A 46 24.70 -7.56 3.14
CA ALA A 46 23.46 -7.95 2.48
C ALA A 46 23.67 -9.30 1.80
N GLN A 47 22.84 -10.29 2.13
CA GLN A 47 22.80 -11.50 1.34
C GLN A 47 22.28 -11.16 -0.06
N ALA A 48 22.61 -11.99 -1.06
CA ALA A 48 22.07 -11.79 -2.40
C ALA A 48 20.53 -11.77 -2.32
N ASN A 49 19.91 -10.68 -2.79
CA ASN A 49 18.46 -10.39 -2.82
C ASN A 49 17.85 -9.76 -1.54
N GLU A 50 18.65 -9.36 -0.55
CA GLU A 50 18.13 -8.53 0.54
C GLU A 50 18.04 -7.06 0.13
N GLU A 51 16.87 -6.45 0.35
CA GLU A 51 16.64 -5.03 0.08
C GLU A 51 16.27 -4.32 1.39
N PHE A 52 16.73 -3.09 1.55
CA PHE A 52 16.48 -2.30 2.75
C PHE A 52 15.72 -1.03 2.41
N ARG A 53 14.70 -0.72 3.22
CA ARG A 53 13.93 0.52 3.06
C ARG A 53 14.87 1.72 3.22
N GLY A 54 14.85 2.62 2.24
CA GLY A 54 15.73 3.77 2.15
C GLY A 54 17.14 3.51 1.58
N ASP A 55 17.46 2.30 1.10
CA ASP A 55 18.71 1.98 0.39
C ASP A 55 18.46 1.96 -1.12
N LEU A 56 18.63 3.11 -1.78
CA LEU A 56 18.33 3.30 -3.21
C LEU A 56 19.53 2.93 -4.10
N ASP A 57 20.75 2.98 -3.57
CA ASP A 57 21.97 2.61 -4.31
C ASP A 57 22.43 1.17 -4.08
N GLY A 58 21.78 0.43 -3.17
CA GLY A 58 22.02 -0.98 -2.90
C GLY A 58 23.30 -1.22 -2.11
N SER A 59 23.74 -0.24 -1.32
CA SER A 59 24.98 -0.33 -0.54
C SER A 59 24.86 -1.20 0.71
N GLY A 60 23.64 -1.51 1.16
CA GLY A 60 23.35 -2.21 2.41
C GLY A 60 23.50 -1.33 3.66
N THR A 61 23.75 -0.03 3.50
CA THR A 61 23.99 0.93 4.58
C THR A 61 23.20 2.22 4.36
N PRO A 62 22.83 2.97 5.42
CA PRO A 62 22.17 4.25 5.22
C PRO A 62 23.19 5.26 4.68
N GLY A 63 22.90 5.85 3.52
CA GLY A 63 23.76 6.83 2.86
C GLY A 63 23.12 8.20 2.67
N VAL A 64 23.95 9.23 2.57
CA VAL A 64 23.51 10.56 2.11
C VAL A 64 23.04 10.48 0.65
N ASN A 65 23.63 9.59 -0.15
CA ASN A 65 23.22 9.37 -1.54
C ASN A 65 21.77 8.91 -1.63
N ASP A 66 21.33 8.02 -0.75
CA ASP A 66 19.95 7.54 -0.75
C ASP A 66 18.97 8.65 -0.37
N ALA A 67 19.30 9.42 0.67
CA ALA A 67 18.49 10.58 1.06
C ALA A 67 18.38 11.61 -0.08
N VAL A 68 19.47 11.85 -0.82
CA VAL A 68 19.44 12.69 -2.02
C VAL A 68 18.59 12.06 -3.13
N GLY A 69 18.68 10.74 -3.34
CA GLY A 69 17.85 10.00 -4.27
C GLY A 69 16.36 10.18 -3.98
N ILE A 70 15.95 9.99 -2.72
CA ILE A 70 14.58 10.23 -2.27
C ILE A 70 14.17 11.69 -2.56
N LEU A 71 15.00 12.68 -2.22
CA LEU A 71 14.69 14.09 -2.48
C LEU A 71 14.57 14.39 -3.98
N ARG A 72 15.35 13.73 -4.84
CA ARG A 72 15.22 13.86 -6.30
C ARG A 72 13.89 13.30 -6.81
N ILE A 73 13.38 12.23 -6.20
CA ILE A 73 12.03 11.71 -6.45
C ILE A 73 10.98 12.74 -6.00
N VAL A 74 11.11 13.29 -4.79
CA VAL A 74 10.17 14.29 -4.23
C VAL A 74 10.02 15.52 -5.13
N VAL A 75 11.11 16.01 -5.71
CA VAL A 75 11.09 17.17 -6.62
C VAL A 75 10.76 16.81 -8.07
N GLY A 76 10.41 15.56 -8.35
CA GLY A 76 10.03 15.08 -9.68
C GLY A 76 11.18 15.00 -10.69
N HIS A 77 12.42 14.93 -10.20
CA HIS A 77 13.61 14.82 -11.04
C HIS A 77 13.91 13.37 -11.41
N ASP A 78 13.69 12.42 -10.49
CA ASP A 78 13.81 10.99 -10.73
C ASP A 78 12.44 10.30 -10.64
N ALA A 79 12.30 9.13 -11.27
CA ALA A 79 11.10 8.30 -11.16
C ALA A 79 10.96 7.69 -9.76
N GLY A 80 9.74 7.36 -9.36
CA GLY A 80 9.47 6.72 -8.06
C GLY A 80 10.25 5.42 -7.85
N HIS A 81 10.56 5.11 -6.59
CA HIS A 81 11.29 3.93 -6.20
C HIS A 81 10.61 3.26 -5.00
N ARG A 82 10.42 1.93 -5.06
CA ARG A 82 9.67 1.18 -4.03
C ARG A 82 10.27 1.26 -2.62
N LEU A 83 11.59 1.40 -2.53
CA LEU A 83 12.31 1.55 -1.24
C LEU A 83 12.32 3.00 -0.73
N ALA A 84 11.82 3.97 -1.49
CA ALA A 84 11.94 5.39 -1.14
C ALA A 84 10.87 5.86 -0.15
N ASP A 85 9.69 5.26 -0.15
CA ASP A 85 8.73 5.39 0.94
C ASP A 85 9.36 4.71 2.17
N CYS A 86 9.68 5.45 3.22
CA CYS A 86 10.40 4.98 4.40
C CYS A 86 9.51 4.82 5.64
N ASP A 87 8.39 5.52 5.72
CA ASP A 87 7.41 5.34 6.80
C ASP A 87 6.23 4.45 6.43
N GLY A 88 6.11 4.08 5.16
CA GLY A 88 5.08 3.18 4.67
C GLY A 88 3.71 3.84 4.54
N ASP A 89 3.65 5.13 4.23
CA ASP A 89 2.40 5.85 3.99
C ASP A 89 1.95 5.83 2.51
N LEU A 90 2.74 5.20 1.63
CA LEU A 90 2.61 5.13 0.16
C LEU A 90 2.93 6.43 -0.59
N ALA A 91 3.50 7.42 0.08
CA ALA A 91 3.95 8.66 -0.54
C ALA A 91 5.47 8.82 -0.34
N THR A 92 6.21 9.02 -1.43
CA THR A 92 7.60 9.45 -1.32
C THR A 92 7.64 10.96 -1.04
N ALA A 93 8.07 11.34 0.15
CA ALA A 93 8.05 12.68 0.68
C ALA A 93 9.33 12.99 1.50
N VAL A 94 9.40 14.21 2.05
CA VAL A 94 10.61 14.70 2.75
C VAL A 94 10.85 13.95 4.06
N ASN A 95 9.78 13.52 4.73
CA ASN A 95 9.81 12.64 5.90
C ASN A 95 10.64 11.37 5.65
N ASP A 96 10.57 10.80 4.45
CA ASP A 96 11.32 9.58 4.14
C ASP A 96 12.83 9.84 4.08
N ALA A 97 13.23 10.91 3.41
CA ALA A 97 14.63 11.33 3.38
C ALA A 97 15.15 11.63 4.79
N ILE A 98 14.30 12.22 5.65
CA ILE A 98 14.64 12.48 7.05
C ILE A 98 14.88 11.16 7.81
N MET A 99 14.09 10.12 7.60
CA MET A 99 14.31 8.82 8.25
C MET A 99 15.67 8.24 7.89
N VAL A 100 16.04 8.27 6.60
CA VAL A 100 17.37 7.83 6.16
C VAL A 100 18.47 8.68 6.81
N LEU A 101 18.35 10.02 6.78
CA LEU A 101 19.33 10.92 7.38
C LEU A 101 19.50 10.69 8.88
N ARG A 102 18.42 10.36 9.60
CA ARG A 102 18.48 10.01 11.02
C ARG A 102 19.27 8.74 11.27
N CYS A 103 19.16 7.73 10.40
CA CYS A 103 20.03 6.55 10.42
C CYS A 103 21.50 6.91 10.11
N VAL A 104 21.74 7.77 9.09
CA VAL A 104 23.09 8.23 8.71
C VAL A 104 23.83 8.86 9.88
N VAL A 105 23.16 9.73 10.65
CA VAL A 105 23.77 10.43 11.80
C VAL A 105 23.70 9.64 13.11
N GLY A 106 23.21 8.40 13.09
CA GLY A 106 23.13 7.53 14.26
C GLY A 106 22.06 7.93 15.29
N LEU A 107 21.05 8.70 14.88
CA LEU A 107 19.90 9.05 15.72
C LEU A 107 18.87 7.92 15.80
N ASP A 108 18.70 7.18 14.72
CA ASP A 108 17.79 6.02 14.62
C ASP A 108 18.55 4.75 14.20
N PRO A 109 18.06 3.56 14.57
CA PRO A 109 18.67 2.30 14.15
C PRO A 109 18.54 2.07 12.65
N TRP A 110 19.52 1.36 12.08
CA TRP A 110 19.47 0.79 10.73
C TRP A 110 19.45 -0.74 10.83
N PRO A 111 18.70 -1.46 9.99
CA PRO A 111 17.82 -0.98 8.91
C PRO A 111 16.54 -0.27 9.39
N ILE A 112 15.98 0.62 8.58
CA ILE A 112 14.63 1.14 8.79
C ILE A 112 13.66 -0.04 8.76
N GLY A 113 12.83 -0.19 9.80
CA GLY A 113 11.94 -1.34 9.97
C GLY A 113 12.61 -2.60 10.57
N GLY A 114 13.89 -2.53 10.95
CA GLY A 114 14.56 -3.56 11.75
C GLY A 114 15.14 -4.75 10.96
N GLY A 115 15.05 -4.76 9.64
CA GLY A 115 15.56 -5.85 8.80
C GLY A 115 15.33 -5.61 7.30
N PRO A 116 15.64 -6.60 6.45
CA PRO A 116 15.31 -6.53 5.03
C PRO A 116 13.79 -6.46 4.82
N VAL A 117 13.38 -5.90 3.70
CA VAL A 117 11.96 -5.77 3.34
C VAL A 117 11.39 -7.12 2.90
N CYS A 118 10.10 -7.30 3.15
CA CYS A 118 9.32 -8.40 2.56
C CYS A 118 8.19 -7.82 1.70
N TYR A 119 7.64 -8.62 0.78
CA TYR A 119 6.63 -8.13 -0.16
C TYR A 119 5.25 -8.72 0.12
N LEU A 120 4.24 -7.84 0.07
CA LEU A 120 2.82 -8.18 -0.04
C LEU A 120 2.38 -7.87 -1.47
N VAL A 121 2.01 -8.89 -2.24
CA VAL A 121 1.55 -8.72 -3.64
C VAL A 121 0.05 -8.95 -3.74
N ALA A 122 -0.68 -7.95 -4.21
CA ALA A 122 -2.13 -8.01 -4.39
C ALA A 122 -2.51 -8.20 -5.85
N LEU A 123 -3.08 -9.38 -6.16
CA LEU A 123 -3.68 -9.71 -7.44
C LEU A 123 -5.21 -9.59 -7.32
N GLY A 124 -5.83 -9.11 -8.40
CA GLY A 124 -7.27 -8.99 -8.41
C GLY A 124 -7.82 -8.07 -9.49
N ASP A 125 -9.02 -7.59 -9.22
CA ASP A 125 -9.78 -6.76 -10.14
C ASP A 125 -10.19 -5.42 -9.50
N SER A 126 -11.35 -4.89 -9.89
CA SER A 126 -11.88 -3.62 -9.43
C SER A 126 -12.24 -3.60 -7.94
N ILE A 127 -12.50 -4.75 -7.30
CA ILE A 127 -12.66 -4.78 -5.83
C ILE A 127 -11.32 -4.49 -5.16
N THR A 128 -10.24 -5.11 -5.64
CA THR A 128 -8.88 -4.90 -5.10
C THR A 128 -8.39 -3.47 -5.35
N ASN A 129 -8.78 -2.86 -6.47
CA ASN A 129 -8.49 -1.44 -6.76
C ASN A 129 -9.42 -0.45 -6.04
N ALA A 130 -10.37 -0.93 -5.23
CA ALA A 130 -11.38 -0.10 -4.58
C ALA A 130 -12.06 0.83 -5.59
N MET A 131 -12.70 0.24 -6.60
CA MET A 131 -13.45 0.98 -7.61
C MET A 131 -14.71 1.61 -7.01
N ASN A 132 -14.92 2.90 -7.31
CA ASN A 132 -16.10 3.69 -6.96
C ASN A 132 -16.56 3.60 -5.48
N PRO A 133 -15.68 3.74 -4.47
CA PRO A 133 -16.05 3.44 -3.08
C PRO A 133 -16.98 4.50 -2.46
N ALA A 134 -17.14 5.67 -3.09
CA ALA A 134 -18.07 6.72 -2.70
C ALA A 134 -18.43 7.65 -3.89
N PHE A 135 -19.49 8.45 -3.77
CA PHE A 135 -19.92 9.39 -4.82
C PHE A 135 -18.87 10.42 -5.25
N ASN A 136 -18.00 10.84 -4.32
CA ASN A 136 -16.91 11.77 -4.56
C ASN A 136 -15.59 11.05 -4.89
N LEU A 137 -15.62 9.73 -4.99
CA LEU A 137 -14.49 8.85 -5.27
C LEU A 137 -14.87 7.96 -6.45
N LEU A 138 -14.89 8.53 -7.66
CA LEU A 138 -15.21 7.81 -8.90
C LEU A 138 -13.93 7.28 -9.56
N GLY A 139 -13.98 6.03 -10.03
CA GLY A 139 -12.84 5.32 -10.59
C GLY A 139 -12.12 4.47 -9.56
N ASP A 140 -10.90 4.07 -9.88
CA ASP A 140 -10.04 3.32 -8.97
C ASP A 140 -9.48 4.23 -7.88
N HIS A 141 -9.63 3.82 -6.62
CA HIS A 141 -9.16 4.52 -5.44
C HIS A 141 -8.31 3.60 -4.57
N PRO A 142 -7.14 3.17 -5.08
CA PRO A 142 -6.34 2.14 -4.43
C PRO A 142 -5.85 2.50 -3.03
N GLU A 143 -5.84 3.78 -2.66
CA GLU A 143 -5.61 4.23 -1.30
C GLU A 143 -6.65 3.66 -0.30
N TYR A 144 -7.80 3.20 -0.77
CA TYR A 144 -8.84 2.46 -0.04
C TYR A 144 -8.83 0.94 -0.30
N SER A 145 -7.83 0.40 -1.00
CA SER A 145 -7.72 -1.03 -1.26
C SER A 145 -7.70 -1.83 0.05
N PHE A 146 -8.50 -2.90 0.11
CA PHE A 146 -8.51 -3.80 1.27
C PHE A 146 -7.17 -4.49 1.52
N ALA A 147 -6.36 -4.66 0.47
CA ALA A 147 -5.08 -5.34 0.54
C ALA A 147 -3.93 -4.36 0.80
N VAL A 148 -3.87 -3.26 0.05
CA VAL A 148 -2.68 -2.40 0.00
C VAL A 148 -2.94 -0.93 0.31
N GLY A 149 -4.17 -0.54 0.66
CA GLY A 149 -4.52 0.86 0.91
C GLY A 149 -4.02 1.37 2.27
N THR A 150 -3.99 2.69 2.44
CA THR A 150 -3.61 3.35 3.71
C THR A 150 -4.73 4.22 4.30
N GLN A 151 -5.85 4.40 3.59
CA GLN A 151 -7.02 5.15 4.07
C GLN A 151 -8.02 4.29 4.87
N ILE A 152 -7.77 2.98 4.94
CA ILE A 152 -8.47 2.03 5.80
C ILE A 152 -7.43 1.11 6.44
N GLU A 153 -7.84 0.38 7.48
CA GLU A 153 -7.04 -0.74 7.99
C GLU A 153 -7.06 -1.88 6.95
N SER A 154 -6.03 -1.91 6.12
CA SER A 154 -5.80 -2.91 5.07
C SER A 154 -4.88 -4.03 5.57
N VAL A 155 -4.75 -5.10 4.78
CA VAL A 155 -3.74 -6.15 5.05
C VAL A 155 -2.34 -5.55 5.18
N TYR A 156 -1.99 -4.60 4.30
CA TYR A 156 -0.73 -3.88 4.35
C TYR A 156 -0.51 -3.14 5.67
N THR A 157 -1.46 -2.28 6.07
CA THR A 157 -1.29 -1.51 7.31
C THR A 157 -1.29 -2.42 8.53
N ALA A 158 -2.09 -3.49 8.54
CA ALA A 158 -2.10 -4.45 9.64
C ALA A 158 -0.74 -5.16 9.81
N LEU A 159 -0.13 -5.62 8.71
CA LEU A 159 1.22 -6.22 8.73
C LEU A 159 2.28 -5.21 9.18
N ARG A 160 2.26 -3.99 8.60
CA ARG A 160 3.19 -2.91 8.97
C ARG A 160 3.09 -2.57 10.44
N ASP A 161 1.87 -2.39 10.95
CA ASP A 161 1.62 -2.00 12.34
C ASP A 161 1.92 -3.16 13.33
N ALA A 162 1.90 -4.41 12.85
CA ALA A 162 2.41 -5.58 13.57
C ALA A 162 3.96 -5.68 13.57
N GLY A 163 4.65 -4.78 12.86
CA GLY A 163 6.11 -4.69 12.84
C GLY A 163 6.79 -5.40 11.66
N GLU A 164 6.04 -5.88 10.67
CA GLU A 164 6.63 -6.40 9.43
C GLU A 164 7.19 -5.25 8.58
N ASN A 165 8.43 -5.38 8.10
CA ASN A 165 9.01 -4.43 7.14
C ASN A 165 8.49 -4.69 5.73
N VAL A 166 7.16 -4.62 5.56
CA VAL A 166 6.47 -5.01 4.35
C VAL A 166 6.41 -3.85 3.34
N ILE A 167 6.58 -4.16 2.06
CA ILE A 167 6.30 -3.28 0.93
C ILE A 167 5.10 -3.84 0.15
N PRO A 168 4.04 -3.04 -0.06
CA PRO A 168 2.89 -3.48 -0.82
C PRO A 168 3.11 -3.26 -2.32
N VAL A 169 2.71 -4.26 -3.11
CA VAL A 169 2.73 -4.23 -4.57
C VAL A 169 1.32 -4.54 -5.06
N ARG A 170 0.77 -3.66 -5.89
CA ARG A 170 -0.55 -3.85 -6.49
C ARG A 170 -0.41 -4.22 -7.95
N LEU A 171 -0.85 -5.43 -8.30
CA LEU A 171 -0.93 -5.90 -9.69
C LEU A 171 -2.37 -5.92 -10.21
N ALA A 172 -3.36 -5.68 -9.33
CA ALA A 172 -4.77 -5.69 -9.69
C ALA A 172 -5.12 -4.70 -10.82
N VAL A 173 -5.98 -5.17 -11.73
CA VAL A 173 -6.46 -4.38 -12.88
C VAL A 173 -7.98 -4.41 -12.92
N SER A 174 -8.61 -3.23 -12.87
CA SER A 174 -10.06 -3.13 -12.87
C SER A 174 -10.67 -3.72 -14.14
N GLY A 175 -11.66 -4.58 -13.95
CA GLY A 175 -12.30 -5.33 -15.04
C GLY A 175 -11.54 -6.57 -15.53
N ALA A 176 -10.42 -6.95 -14.90
CA ALA A 176 -9.69 -8.16 -15.24
C ALA A 176 -10.49 -9.44 -14.97
N THR A 177 -10.38 -10.39 -15.87
CA THR A 177 -10.78 -11.80 -15.69
C THR A 177 -9.64 -12.66 -15.17
N SER A 178 -9.93 -13.90 -14.83
CA SER A 178 -8.94 -14.95 -14.57
C SER A 178 -7.94 -15.11 -15.72
N ALA A 179 -8.38 -14.98 -16.98
CA ALA A 179 -7.48 -15.05 -18.13
C ALA A 179 -6.51 -13.86 -18.19
N ASP A 180 -7.00 -12.64 -17.89
CA ASP A 180 -6.18 -11.44 -17.84
C ASP A 180 -5.16 -11.54 -16.70
N CYS A 181 -5.60 -11.96 -15.52
CA CYS A 181 -4.74 -12.19 -14.36
C CYS A 181 -3.63 -13.19 -14.67
N LEU A 182 -3.96 -14.33 -15.28
CA LEU A 182 -2.99 -15.34 -15.69
C LEU A 182 -1.96 -14.79 -16.69
N SER A 183 -2.40 -13.94 -17.63
CA SER A 183 -1.52 -13.43 -18.69
C SER A 183 -0.64 -12.24 -18.26
N ALA A 184 -1.10 -11.42 -17.31
CA ALA A 184 -0.50 -10.11 -17.03
C ALA A 184 -0.18 -9.84 -15.55
N GLN A 185 -0.85 -10.51 -14.60
CA GLN A 185 -0.60 -10.29 -13.16
C GLN A 185 0.27 -11.41 -12.56
N ALA A 186 -0.11 -12.68 -12.76
CA ALA A 186 0.58 -13.83 -12.19
C ALA A 186 2.07 -13.93 -12.61
N PRO A 187 2.47 -13.65 -13.88
CA PRO A 187 3.87 -13.74 -14.29
C PRO A 187 4.78 -12.73 -13.57
N GLU A 188 4.23 -11.61 -13.12
CA GLU A 188 5.00 -10.55 -12.45
C GLU A 188 5.31 -10.88 -10.99
N VAL A 189 4.61 -11.84 -10.37
CA VAL A 189 4.71 -12.13 -8.94
C VAL A 189 6.12 -12.59 -8.52
N ALA A 190 6.75 -13.43 -9.35
CA ALA A 190 8.01 -14.08 -9.00
C ALA A 190 9.16 -13.08 -8.76
N GLN A 191 9.14 -11.91 -9.41
CA GLN A 191 10.20 -10.90 -9.26
C GLN A 191 10.24 -10.26 -7.87
N TYR A 192 9.15 -10.36 -7.11
CA TYR A 192 9.02 -9.75 -5.79
C TYR A 192 9.35 -10.69 -4.65
N HIS A 193 9.56 -12.00 -4.90
CA HIS A 193 9.77 -13.00 -3.83
C HIS A 193 8.82 -12.80 -2.63
N PRO A 194 7.49 -12.75 -2.86
CA PRO A 194 6.55 -12.30 -1.84
C PRO A 194 6.52 -13.18 -0.62
N LYS A 195 6.42 -12.55 0.55
CA LYS A 195 6.09 -13.23 1.81
C LYS A 195 4.57 -13.39 1.94
N TYR A 196 3.80 -12.47 1.35
CA TYR A 196 2.35 -12.48 1.39
C TYR A 196 1.75 -12.22 0.00
N ILE A 197 0.67 -12.92 -0.33
CA ILE A 197 -0.12 -12.68 -1.53
C ILE A 197 -1.60 -12.62 -1.15
N THR A 198 -2.32 -11.62 -1.67
CA THR A 198 -3.79 -11.64 -1.67
C THR A 198 -4.28 -11.86 -3.09
N LEU A 199 -5.19 -12.81 -3.29
CA LEU A 199 -5.82 -13.09 -4.57
C LEU A 199 -7.35 -13.03 -4.43
N LEU A 200 -7.98 -12.12 -5.17
CA LEU A 200 -9.44 -12.06 -5.31
C LEU A 200 -9.79 -11.86 -6.79
N MET A 201 -10.22 -12.93 -7.46
CA MET A 201 -10.38 -12.95 -8.93
C MET A 201 -11.52 -13.87 -9.38
N GLY A 202 -12.40 -13.38 -10.26
CA GLY A 202 -13.48 -14.17 -10.85
C GLY A 202 -14.85 -13.49 -10.92
N GLY A 203 -15.02 -12.32 -10.29
CA GLY A 203 -16.27 -11.55 -10.40
C GLY A 203 -16.59 -11.18 -11.86
N ASN A 204 -15.57 -10.74 -12.61
CA ASN A 204 -15.71 -10.43 -14.03
C ASN A 204 -15.95 -11.67 -14.90
N ASP A 205 -15.33 -12.80 -14.58
CA ASP A 205 -15.57 -14.08 -15.25
C ASP A 205 -17.04 -14.50 -15.14
N LEU A 206 -17.59 -14.41 -13.92
CA LEU A 206 -19.00 -14.69 -13.65
C LEU A 206 -19.93 -13.78 -14.45
N MET A 207 -19.65 -12.47 -14.45
CA MET A 207 -20.45 -11.49 -15.20
C MET A 207 -20.35 -11.67 -16.72
N ARG A 208 -19.21 -12.15 -17.22
CA ARG A 208 -18.97 -12.43 -18.65
C ARG A 208 -19.35 -13.87 -19.03
N MET A 209 -19.92 -14.64 -18.10
CA MET A 209 -20.36 -16.02 -18.31
C MET A 209 -19.23 -16.91 -18.83
N VAL A 210 -18.03 -16.74 -18.28
CA VAL A 210 -16.88 -17.60 -18.62
C VAL A 210 -17.23 -19.05 -18.26
N PRO A 211 -16.99 -20.03 -19.16
CA PRO A 211 -17.28 -21.43 -18.86
C PRO A 211 -16.52 -21.91 -17.62
N GLU A 212 -17.18 -22.69 -16.78
CA GLU A 212 -16.63 -23.24 -15.53
C GLU A 212 -15.24 -23.88 -15.72
N ALA A 213 -15.10 -24.76 -16.73
CA ALA A 213 -13.85 -25.45 -17.02
C ALA A 213 -12.72 -24.47 -17.39
N THR A 214 -13.04 -23.39 -18.09
CA THR A 214 -12.06 -22.34 -18.44
C THR A 214 -11.64 -21.55 -17.20
N TYR A 215 -12.60 -21.14 -16.37
CA TYR A 215 -12.32 -20.44 -15.12
C TYR A 215 -11.45 -21.29 -14.19
N ARG A 216 -11.80 -22.56 -13.98
CA ARG A 216 -11.00 -23.52 -13.20
C ARG A 216 -9.58 -23.63 -13.73
N ALA A 217 -9.41 -23.89 -15.03
CA ALA A 217 -8.08 -24.04 -15.63
C ALA A 217 -7.22 -22.78 -15.46
N ASN A 218 -7.82 -21.59 -15.60
CA ASN A 218 -7.11 -20.34 -15.37
C ASN A 218 -6.70 -20.17 -13.90
N MET A 219 -7.61 -20.43 -12.96
CA MET A 219 -7.33 -20.31 -11.53
C MET A 219 -6.30 -21.32 -11.05
N GLU A 220 -6.31 -22.55 -11.56
CA GLU A 220 -5.28 -23.57 -11.29
C GLU A 220 -3.91 -23.11 -11.80
N ALA A 221 -3.85 -22.53 -13.01
CA ALA A 221 -2.62 -22.00 -13.58
C ALA A 221 -2.11 -20.77 -12.81
N ILE A 222 -2.99 -19.89 -12.35
CA ILE A 222 -2.64 -18.76 -11.46
C ILE A 222 -2.06 -19.30 -10.15
N ALA A 223 -2.75 -20.24 -9.50
CA ALA A 223 -2.30 -20.83 -8.24
C ALA A 223 -0.92 -21.47 -8.38
N ALA A 224 -0.69 -22.23 -9.45
CA ALA A 224 0.60 -22.83 -9.74
C ALA A 224 1.71 -21.78 -9.98
N ALA A 225 1.39 -20.64 -10.57
CA ALA A 225 2.35 -19.57 -10.85
C ALA A 225 2.73 -18.75 -9.62
N ILE A 226 1.82 -18.58 -8.66
CA ILE A 226 2.03 -17.74 -7.46
C ILE A 226 2.47 -18.53 -6.24
N LYS A 227 2.33 -19.86 -6.26
CA LYS A 227 2.76 -20.73 -5.16
C LYS A 227 4.28 -20.68 -5.02
N ALA A 228 4.75 -20.29 -3.84
CA ALA A 228 6.17 -20.26 -3.50
C ALA A 228 6.39 -20.71 -2.04
N ASP A 229 7.50 -21.37 -1.78
CA ASP A 229 7.87 -21.81 -0.44
C ASP A 229 8.04 -20.60 0.49
N GLY A 230 7.44 -20.67 1.68
CA GLY A 230 7.50 -19.58 2.67
C GLY A 230 6.60 -18.38 2.35
N CYS A 231 5.75 -18.46 1.31
CA CYS A 231 4.76 -17.45 0.97
C CYS A 231 3.38 -17.81 1.53
N THR A 232 2.77 -16.90 2.28
CA THR A 232 1.37 -17.01 2.71
C THR A 232 0.46 -16.45 1.63
N VAL A 233 -0.36 -17.31 1.01
CA VAL A 233 -1.36 -16.90 0.01
C VAL A 233 -2.75 -16.90 0.64
N LEU A 234 -3.39 -15.72 0.65
CA LEU A 234 -4.77 -15.52 1.07
C LEU A 234 -5.66 -15.47 -0.18
N MET A 235 -6.48 -16.50 -0.40
CA MET A 235 -7.39 -16.59 -1.55
C MET A 235 -8.82 -16.26 -1.12
N GLY A 236 -9.35 -15.15 -1.63
CA GLY A 236 -10.73 -14.75 -1.42
C GLY A 236 -11.70 -15.58 -2.27
N ILE A 237 -12.76 -16.08 -1.63
CA ILE A 237 -13.96 -16.52 -2.35
C ILE A 237 -14.96 -15.38 -2.44
N HIS A 238 -15.76 -15.36 -3.50
CA HIS A 238 -16.49 -14.18 -3.92
C HIS A 238 -17.57 -13.75 -2.93
N PRO A 239 -17.79 -12.43 -2.76
CA PRO A 239 -18.94 -11.91 -2.03
C PRO A 239 -20.25 -12.27 -2.75
N ASN A 240 -21.37 -12.16 -2.04
CA ASN A 240 -22.68 -12.43 -2.62
C ASN A 240 -23.10 -11.35 -3.63
N TYR A 241 -22.75 -11.54 -4.91
CA TYR A 241 -23.04 -10.58 -5.98
C TYR A 241 -24.53 -10.33 -6.21
N ILE A 242 -25.42 -11.28 -5.90
CA ILE A 242 -26.87 -11.05 -5.97
C ILE A 242 -27.24 -9.96 -4.97
N ARG A 243 -26.81 -10.12 -3.72
CA ARG A 243 -27.06 -9.14 -2.66
C ARG A 243 -26.46 -7.78 -2.99
N MET A 244 -25.27 -7.75 -3.60
CA MET A 244 -24.64 -6.49 -4.03
C MET A 244 -25.49 -5.79 -5.10
N ARG A 245 -25.87 -6.53 -6.16
CA ARG A 245 -26.65 -6.02 -7.30
C ARG A 245 -28.06 -5.59 -6.96
N GLU A 246 -28.62 -6.12 -5.89
CA GLU A 246 -29.98 -5.80 -5.42
C GLU A 246 -29.99 -4.79 -4.27
N ALA A 247 -28.82 -4.27 -3.86
CA ALA A 247 -28.74 -3.25 -2.83
C ALA A 247 -29.54 -2.01 -3.25
N ASN A 248 -30.46 -1.58 -2.39
CA ASN A 248 -31.36 -0.47 -2.66
C ASN A 248 -30.66 0.88 -2.51
N THR A 249 -29.86 1.26 -3.52
CA THR A 249 -29.12 2.53 -3.51
C THR A 249 -29.63 3.51 -4.58
N PRO A 250 -29.76 4.82 -4.27
CA PRO A 250 -30.42 5.77 -5.15
C PRO A 250 -29.73 6.05 -6.50
N ALA A 251 -28.43 5.80 -6.61
CA ALA A 251 -27.68 6.08 -7.84
C ALA A 251 -27.18 4.81 -8.53
N CYS A 252 -27.87 3.70 -8.30
CA CYS A 252 -27.65 2.48 -9.05
C CYS A 252 -27.75 2.73 -10.56
N LEU A 253 -26.62 2.61 -11.26
CA LEU A 253 -26.58 2.73 -12.71
C LEU A 253 -27.03 1.44 -13.42
N LEU A 254 -27.11 0.33 -12.68
CA LEU A 254 -27.48 -0.97 -13.22
C LEU A 254 -28.97 -1.26 -13.03
N PRO A 255 -29.65 -1.84 -14.04
CA PRO A 255 -31.01 -2.31 -13.85
C PRO A 255 -31.05 -3.45 -12.82
N PRO A 256 -32.18 -3.61 -12.11
CA PRO A 256 -32.42 -4.78 -11.26
C PRO A 256 -32.23 -6.09 -12.03
N LEU A 257 -31.78 -7.13 -11.34
CA LEU A 257 -31.63 -8.46 -11.93
C LEU A 257 -33.00 -9.02 -12.34
N THR A 258 -33.09 -9.60 -13.54
CA THR A 258 -34.25 -10.42 -13.90
C THR A 258 -34.24 -11.74 -13.10
N PRO A 259 -35.38 -12.44 -12.96
CA PRO A 259 -35.42 -13.75 -12.32
C PRO A 259 -34.39 -14.75 -12.90
N GLU A 260 -34.20 -14.73 -14.23
CA GLU A 260 -33.24 -15.60 -14.92
C GLU A 260 -31.80 -15.22 -14.59
N GLN A 261 -31.48 -13.92 -14.56
CA GLN A 261 -30.15 -13.45 -14.16
C GLN A 261 -29.86 -13.81 -12.70
N ARG A 262 -30.84 -13.59 -11.81
CA ARG A 262 -30.71 -13.94 -10.40
C ARG A 262 -30.45 -15.44 -10.22
N GLN A 263 -31.18 -16.29 -10.95
CA GLN A 263 -30.95 -17.74 -10.91
C GLN A 263 -29.56 -18.09 -11.46
N PHE A 264 -29.14 -17.48 -12.58
CA PHE A 264 -27.80 -17.66 -13.12
C PHE A 264 -26.71 -17.34 -12.09
N TYR A 265 -26.79 -16.19 -11.42
CA TYR A 265 -25.84 -15.83 -10.37
C TYR A 265 -25.87 -16.82 -9.20
N ALA A 266 -27.07 -17.29 -8.79
CA ALA A 266 -27.20 -18.21 -7.67
C ALA A 266 -26.51 -19.55 -7.96
N ASP A 267 -26.68 -20.07 -9.18
CA ASP A 267 -26.11 -21.35 -9.58
C ASP A 267 -24.59 -21.25 -9.79
N ASN A 268 -24.13 -20.20 -10.49
CA ASN A 268 -22.72 -20.09 -10.87
C ASN A 268 -21.81 -19.55 -9.76
N LEU A 269 -22.33 -18.72 -8.86
CA LEU A 269 -21.53 -18.20 -7.74
C LEU A 269 -21.13 -19.32 -6.77
N VAL A 270 -22.02 -20.29 -6.53
CA VAL A 270 -21.71 -21.49 -5.74
C VAL A 270 -20.59 -22.28 -6.39
N VAL A 271 -20.67 -22.49 -7.71
CA VAL A 271 -19.65 -23.23 -8.48
C VAL A 271 -18.30 -22.52 -8.44
N TYR A 272 -18.26 -21.21 -8.68
CA TYR A 272 -17.02 -20.43 -8.67
C TYR A 272 -16.36 -20.39 -7.29
N ASN A 273 -17.16 -20.22 -6.23
CA ASN A 273 -16.64 -20.27 -4.86
C ASN A 273 -16.12 -21.66 -4.49
N GLN A 274 -16.79 -22.72 -4.96
CA GLN A 274 -16.32 -24.09 -4.78
C GLN A 274 -14.98 -24.34 -5.49
N ILE A 275 -14.82 -23.85 -6.73
CA ILE A 275 -13.56 -23.93 -7.47
C ILE A 275 -12.42 -23.26 -6.70
N CYS A 276 -12.62 -22.02 -6.23
CA CYS A 276 -11.60 -21.32 -5.46
C CYS A 276 -11.25 -22.07 -4.15
N ALA A 277 -12.24 -22.59 -3.44
CA ALA A 277 -12.01 -23.34 -2.20
C ALA A 277 -11.21 -24.63 -2.44
N GLU A 278 -11.52 -25.38 -3.50
CA GLU A 278 -10.77 -26.59 -3.87
C GLU A 278 -9.33 -26.26 -4.24
N ILE A 279 -9.12 -25.27 -5.12
CA ILE A 279 -7.79 -24.85 -5.54
C ILE A 279 -6.96 -24.37 -4.35
N ALA A 280 -7.57 -23.63 -3.42
CA ALA A 280 -6.89 -23.19 -2.21
C ALA A 280 -6.42 -24.39 -1.36
N VAL A 281 -7.28 -25.39 -1.15
CA VAL A 281 -6.92 -26.62 -0.42
C VAL A 281 -5.79 -27.38 -1.12
N ASP A 282 -5.89 -27.57 -2.44
CA ASP A 282 -4.89 -28.30 -3.23
C ASP A 282 -3.51 -27.61 -3.23
N ASN A 283 -3.49 -26.30 -2.99
CA ASN A 283 -2.28 -25.49 -3.00
C ASN A 283 -1.77 -25.07 -1.61
N ASP A 284 -2.46 -25.43 -0.53
CA ASP A 284 -2.18 -24.98 0.85
C ASP A 284 -2.29 -23.46 1.02
N PHE A 285 -3.30 -22.87 0.39
CA PHE A 285 -3.65 -21.45 0.54
C PHE A 285 -4.72 -21.27 1.61
N THR A 286 -4.68 -20.14 2.31
CA THR A 286 -5.72 -19.79 3.28
C THR A 286 -6.94 -19.23 2.55
N VAL A 287 -8.08 -19.90 2.69
CA VAL A 287 -9.36 -19.42 2.16
C VAL A 287 -9.89 -18.26 3.01
N VAL A 288 -10.27 -17.18 2.34
CA VAL A 288 -10.98 -16.05 2.96
C VAL A 288 -12.40 -16.01 2.41
N ASP A 289 -13.38 -16.43 3.23
CA ASP A 289 -14.80 -16.39 2.86
C ASP A 289 -15.34 -14.96 2.95
N LEU A 290 -15.83 -14.42 1.83
CA LEU A 290 -16.48 -13.10 1.76
C LEU A 290 -17.99 -13.20 1.52
N TYR A 291 -18.51 -14.38 1.18
CA TYR A 291 -19.89 -14.58 0.73
C TYR A 291 -20.93 -14.05 1.72
N PRO A 292 -20.86 -14.32 3.05
CA PRO A 292 -21.90 -13.92 3.97
C PRO A 292 -21.72 -12.50 4.56
N HIS A 293 -20.62 -11.81 4.28
CA HIS A 293 -20.15 -10.69 5.10
C HIS A 293 -20.54 -9.30 4.59
N LEU A 294 -20.86 -9.16 3.29
CA LEU A 294 -21.37 -7.91 2.75
C LEU A 294 -22.89 -7.82 2.90
N ASN A 295 -23.39 -6.64 3.29
CA ASN A 295 -24.80 -6.29 3.33
C ASN A 295 -25.03 -4.98 2.56
N GLU A 296 -26.29 -4.54 2.43
CA GLU A 296 -26.65 -3.36 1.62
C GLU A 296 -25.89 -2.08 2.00
N SER A 297 -25.56 -1.87 3.29
CA SER A 297 -24.80 -0.69 3.73
C SER A 297 -23.33 -0.74 3.33
N HIS A 298 -22.83 -1.88 2.86
CA HIS A 298 -21.45 -2.09 2.42
C HIS A 298 -21.27 -1.89 0.92
N ILE A 299 -22.34 -1.60 0.17
CA ILE A 299 -22.32 -1.51 -1.28
C ILE A 299 -22.18 -0.06 -1.71
N SER A 300 -21.39 0.19 -2.75
CA SER A 300 -21.30 1.49 -3.37
C SER A 300 -22.64 1.91 -3.96
N ALA A 301 -23.06 3.11 -3.58
CA ALA A 301 -24.25 3.73 -4.15
C ALA A 301 -24.05 4.20 -5.60
N VAL A 302 -22.81 4.17 -6.11
CA VAL A 302 -22.46 4.62 -7.46
C VAL A 302 -22.83 3.59 -8.53
N ASP A 303 -22.61 2.30 -8.26
CA ASP A 303 -22.73 1.26 -9.28
C ASP A 303 -23.39 -0.05 -8.82
N CYS A 304 -23.71 -0.20 -7.52
CA CYS A 304 -24.32 -1.40 -6.95
C CYS A 304 -23.57 -2.71 -7.23
N ILE A 305 -22.27 -2.64 -7.49
CA ILE A 305 -21.50 -3.84 -7.80
C ILE A 305 -20.17 -3.87 -7.07
N HIS A 306 -19.62 -2.72 -6.71
CA HIS A 306 -18.43 -2.63 -5.89
C HIS A 306 -18.79 -2.34 -4.43
N PRO A 307 -17.97 -2.79 -3.47
CA PRO A 307 -18.08 -2.37 -2.09
C PRO A 307 -17.78 -0.88 -1.94
N ASN A 308 -18.45 -0.21 -1.01
CA ASN A 308 -18.04 1.13 -0.56
C ASN A 308 -16.87 1.04 0.43
N VAL A 309 -16.43 2.19 0.97
CA VAL A 309 -15.35 2.21 1.98
C VAL A 309 -15.60 1.24 3.14
N ALA A 310 -16.81 1.21 3.71
CA ALA A 310 -17.14 0.30 4.81
C ALA A 310 -17.12 -1.17 4.36
N GLY A 311 -17.58 -1.48 3.15
CA GLY A 311 -17.47 -2.82 2.57
C GLY A 311 -16.03 -3.27 2.34
N LEU A 312 -15.16 -2.36 1.86
CA LEU A 312 -13.73 -2.62 1.72
C LEU A 312 -13.07 -2.89 3.08
N THR A 313 -13.46 -2.15 4.14
CA THR A 313 -13.01 -2.41 5.52
C THR A 313 -13.44 -3.80 6.01
N VAL A 314 -14.67 -4.23 5.70
CA VAL A 314 -15.13 -5.59 6.05
C VAL A 314 -14.32 -6.64 5.32
N ILE A 315 -14.07 -6.48 4.02
CA ILE A 315 -13.20 -7.40 3.26
C ILE A 315 -11.81 -7.44 3.90
N ALA A 316 -11.21 -6.28 4.18
CA ALA A 316 -9.89 -6.19 4.80
C ALA A 316 -9.85 -6.95 6.13
N THR A 317 -10.85 -6.77 7.00
CA THR A 317 -10.96 -7.47 8.29
C THR A 317 -10.91 -8.99 8.13
N HIS A 318 -11.58 -9.54 7.11
CA HIS A 318 -11.57 -10.98 6.86
C HIS A 318 -10.23 -11.49 6.33
N PHE A 319 -9.54 -10.71 5.48
CA PHE A 319 -8.19 -11.05 5.07
C PHE A 319 -7.18 -10.94 6.22
N ILE A 320 -7.27 -9.89 7.04
CA ILE A 320 -6.41 -9.69 8.22
C ILE A 320 -6.59 -10.83 9.22
N ALA A 321 -7.82 -11.28 9.47
CA ALA A 321 -8.11 -12.39 10.37
C ALA A 321 -7.57 -13.75 9.86
N ALA A 322 -7.16 -13.83 8.60
CA ALA A 322 -6.62 -15.01 7.95
C ALA A 322 -5.08 -15.02 7.82
N LEU A 323 -4.41 -13.95 8.26
CA LEU A 323 -2.94 -13.88 8.42
C LEU A 323 -2.46 -14.79 9.55
#